data_AF-A0A7C0UVG5-F1
#
_entry.id   AF-A0A7C0UVG5-F1
#
_cell.length_a   1.000
_cell.length_b   1.000
_cell.length_c   1.000
_cell.angle_alpha   90.00
_cell.angle_beta   90.00
_cell.angle_gamma   90.00
#
_symmetry.space_group_name_H-M   'P 1'
#
loop_
_entity.id
_entity.type
_entity.pdbx_description
1 polymer ?
#
loop_
_entity_poly.entity_id
_entity_poly.type
_entity_poly.pdbx_seq_one_letter_code
_entity_poly.pdbx_strand_id
1 'polypeptide(L)'
;MTAEEEVSGTPEEEEECREKWVCTDWGPCINGRQTRTCWDENNCGTDLYKPFEVQPCVSEEVTQESGFDFSATGRFLTSPVGVGVIGLVIVGIAGAVFFWKRKETKKSVNTE
;
A
#
# COMPACT_ATOMS: atom_id res chain seq x y z
N MET A 1 -16.81 60.89 54.95
CA MET A 1 -17.11 59.57 55.54
C MET A 1 -17.50 58.67 54.39
N THR A 2 -16.49 58.15 53.70
CA THR A 2 -16.62 57.18 52.62
C THR A 2 -16.62 55.80 53.28
N ALA A 3 -17.65 55.01 53.04
CA ALA A 3 -17.63 53.58 53.33
C ALA A 3 -17.10 52.90 52.07
N GLU A 4 -15.95 52.26 52.19
CA GLU A 4 -15.39 51.34 51.21
C GLU A 4 -15.79 49.94 51.68
N GLU A 5 -16.70 49.27 50.96
CA GLU A 5 -16.96 47.84 51.17
C GLU A 5 -16.05 47.04 50.24
N GLU A 6 -15.30 46.14 50.85
CA GLU A 6 -14.29 45.31 50.20
C GLU A 6 -14.93 44.19 49.38
N VAL A 7 -14.61 44.15 48.09
CA VAL A 7 -14.94 43.05 47.20
C VAL A 7 -14.00 41.90 47.51
N SER A 8 -14.48 40.96 48.32
CA SER A 8 -13.89 39.64 48.52
C SER A 8 -14.10 38.78 47.26
N GLY A 9 -13.25 38.95 46.26
CA GLY A 9 -13.11 38.02 45.15
C GLY A 9 -12.04 36.97 45.46
N THR A 10 -12.46 35.75 45.81
CA THR A 10 -11.61 34.56 45.63
C THR A 10 -11.21 34.49 44.15
N PRO A 11 -9.95 34.16 43.79
CA PRO A 11 -9.60 33.98 42.39
C PRO A 11 -10.48 32.84 41.87
N GLU A 12 -11.43 33.17 40.99
CA GLU A 12 -12.10 32.17 40.17
C GLU A 12 -11.00 31.38 39.49
N GLU A 13 -10.88 30.12 39.91
CA GLU A 13 -10.25 29.09 39.11
C GLU A 13 -11.05 29.07 37.80
N GLU A 14 -10.47 29.67 36.77
CA GLU A 14 -10.95 29.53 35.40
C GLU A 14 -10.83 28.03 35.11
N GLU A 15 -11.92 27.30 35.35
CA GLU A 15 -12.04 25.88 35.02
C GLU A 15 -11.75 25.77 33.51
N GLU A 16 -10.50 25.42 33.19
CA GLU A 16 -10.04 25.27 31.83
C GLU A 16 -10.94 24.23 31.16
N CYS A 17 -11.80 24.68 30.26
CA CYS A 17 -12.72 23.79 29.59
C CYS A 17 -11.92 22.83 28.71
N ARG A 18 -11.82 21.57 29.16
CA ARG A 18 -11.13 20.53 28.41
C ARG A 18 -12.07 19.96 27.37
N GLU A 19 -11.71 20.11 26.11
CA GLU A 19 -12.43 19.50 24.98
C GLU A 19 -12.55 17.99 25.15
N LYS A 20 -13.75 17.46 24.86
CA LYS A 20 -14.02 16.02 24.88
C LYS A 20 -14.73 15.63 23.59
N TRP A 21 -13.94 15.26 22.59
CA TRP A 21 -14.45 14.91 21.28
C TRP A 21 -15.01 13.49 21.22
N VAL A 22 -16.26 13.38 20.78
CA VAL A 22 -16.93 12.13 20.44
C VAL A 22 -17.15 12.10 18.94
N CYS A 23 -16.77 11.01 18.30
CA CYS A 23 -16.89 10.85 16.85
C CYS A 23 -17.75 9.64 16.48
N THR A 24 -18.47 9.73 15.36
CA THR A 24 -19.10 8.57 14.73
C THR A 24 -18.04 7.61 14.16
N ASP A 25 -18.48 6.40 13.83
CA ASP A 25 -17.69 5.52 12.97
C ASP A 25 -17.41 6.18 11.62
N TRP A 26 -16.35 5.70 10.95
CA TRP A 26 -16.05 6.11 9.59
C TRP A 26 -17.16 5.66 8.63
N GLY A 27 -17.63 6.60 7.83
CA GLY A 27 -18.58 6.34 6.75
C GLY A 27 -17.96 5.51 5.62
N PRO A 28 -18.76 5.20 4.57
CA PRO A 28 -18.28 4.44 3.43
C PRO A 28 -17.14 5.16 2.71
N CYS A 29 -16.28 4.38 2.06
CA CYS A 29 -15.27 4.91 1.16
C CYS A 29 -15.93 5.43 -0.14
N ILE A 30 -15.92 6.74 -0.35
CA ILE A 30 -16.43 7.38 -1.56
C ILE A 30 -15.28 8.18 -2.19
N ASN A 31 -14.97 7.92 -3.47
CA ASN A 31 -13.88 8.58 -4.18
C ASN A 31 -12.52 8.50 -3.45
N GLY A 32 -12.23 7.37 -2.78
CA GLY A 32 -10.97 7.16 -2.06
C GLY A 32 -10.87 7.89 -0.71
N ARG A 33 -11.96 8.47 -0.21
CA ARG A 33 -12.03 9.10 1.11
C ARG A 33 -13.21 8.58 1.92
N GLN A 34 -13.03 8.52 3.22
CA GLN A 34 -14.09 8.25 4.18
C GLN A 34 -14.22 9.43 5.12
N THR A 35 -15.45 9.67 5.58
CA THR A 35 -15.81 10.83 6.40
C THR A 35 -16.47 10.37 7.70
N ARG A 36 -16.26 11.10 8.78
CA ARG A 36 -16.96 10.92 10.06
C ARG A 36 -17.32 12.28 10.65
N THR A 37 -18.22 12.30 11.61
CA THR A 37 -18.61 13.53 12.32
C THR A 37 -18.11 13.49 13.74
N CYS A 38 -17.49 14.57 14.22
CA CYS A 38 -17.06 14.72 15.61
C CYS A 38 -17.73 15.93 16.26
N TRP A 39 -18.14 15.81 17.53
CA TRP A 39 -18.65 16.93 18.33
C TRP A 39 -17.97 16.95 19.70
N ASP A 40 -17.80 18.16 20.23
CA ASP A 40 -17.30 18.35 21.58
C ASP A 40 -18.44 18.16 22.59
N GLU A 41 -18.37 17.10 23.38
CA GLU A 41 -19.36 16.76 24.41
C GLU A 41 -19.41 17.82 25.52
N ASN A 42 -18.29 18.51 25.77
CA ASN A 42 -18.20 19.54 26.80
C ASN A 42 -18.55 20.94 26.26
N ASN A 43 -18.72 21.07 24.94
CA ASN A 43 -19.11 22.30 24.26
C ASN A 43 -18.24 23.52 24.65
N CYS A 44 -16.92 23.30 24.75
CA CYS A 44 -15.91 24.29 25.12
C CYS A 44 -15.75 25.39 24.07
N GLY A 45 -16.14 25.12 22.82
CA GLY A 45 -16.12 26.12 21.73
C GLY A 45 -14.73 26.36 21.13
N THR A 46 -13.76 25.52 21.47
CA THR A 46 -12.42 25.48 20.87
C THR A 46 -12.25 24.20 20.04
N ASP A 47 -11.33 24.23 19.08
CA ASP A 47 -11.04 23.10 18.17
C ASP A 47 -9.58 22.61 18.29
N LEU A 48 -8.92 22.87 19.43
CA LEU A 48 -7.49 22.63 19.63
C LEU A 48 -7.13 21.14 19.51
N TYR A 49 -8.02 20.27 19.98
CA TYR A 49 -7.87 18.81 19.97
C TYR A 49 -8.89 18.11 19.08
N LYS A 50 -9.53 18.86 18.16
CA LYS A 50 -10.53 18.29 17.25
C LYS A 50 -9.90 17.21 16.35
N PRO A 51 -10.42 15.97 16.36
CA PRO A 51 -9.93 14.91 15.48
C PRO A 51 -10.26 15.17 14.00
N PHE A 52 -9.48 14.58 13.09
CA PHE A 52 -9.78 14.65 11.66
C PHE A 52 -11.10 13.94 11.33
N GLU A 53 -11.91 14.61 10.51
CA GLU A 53 -13.20 14.12 10.03
C GLU A 53 -13.13 13.50 8.63
N VAL A 54 -11.96 13.56 7.96
CA VAL A 54 -11.73 13.00 6.64
C VAL A 54 -10.40 12.25 6.62
N GLN A 55 -10.39 11.03 6.10
CA GLN A 55 -9.16 10.26 5.90
C GLN A 55 -9.20 9.48 4.57
N PRO A 56 -8.04 9.11 3.99
CA PRO A 56 -8.02 8.21 2.85
C PRO A 56 -8.58 6.85 3.21
N CYS A 57 -9.09 6.13 2.22
CA CYS A 57 -9.49 4.75 2.42
C CYS A 57 -8.25 3.86 2.53
N VAL A 58 -8.29 2.92 3.47
CA VAL A 58 -7.35 1.81 3.48
C VAL A 58 -7.85 0.85 2.42
N SER A 59 -7.33 0.94 1.20
CA SER A 59 -7.35 -0.22 0.34
C SER A 59 -6.53 -1.26 1.05
N GLU A 60 -7.16 -2.38 1.41
CA GLU A 60 -6.42 -3.63 1.49
C GLU A 60 -5.87 -3.83 0.08
N GLU A 61 -4.71 -3.23 -0.18
CA GLU A 61 -3.80 -3.76 -1.16
C GLU A 61 -3.58 -5.16 -0.62
N VAL A 62 -4.35 -6.09 -1.19
CA VAL A 62 -4.05 -7.50 -1.10
C VAL A 62 -2.59 -7.50 -1.50
N THR A 63 -1.73 -7.56 -0.49
CA THR A 63 -0.34 -7.92 -0.68
C THR A 63 -0.54 -9.35 -1.07
N GLN A 64 -0.78 -9.53 -2.37
CA GLN A 64 -0.94 -10.81 -2.95
C GLN A 64 0.41 -11.42 -2.64
N GLU A 65 0.45 -12.25 -1.61
CA GLU A 65 1.15 -13.50 -1.68
C GLU A 65 0.56 -14.34 -2.82
N SER A 66 0.37 -13.75 -4.01
CA SER A 66 0.70 -14.44 -5.23
C SER A 66 2.18 -14.75 -5.06
N GLY A 67 2.44 -15.92 -4.49
CA GLY A 67 3.75 -16.52 -4.45
C GLY A 67 4.28 -16.59 -5.87
N PHE A 68 4.94 -15.54 -6.31
CA PHE A 68 5.83 -15.55 -7.44
C PHE A 68 6.93 -14.53 -7.18
N ASP A 69 7.96 -15.02 -6.47
CA ASP A 69 9.26 -14.40 -6.42
C ASP A 69 9.74 -14.09 -7.85
N PHE A 70 9.59 -12.83 -8.24
CA PHE A 70 10.52 -12.18 -9.14
C PHE A 70 11.43 -11.26 -8.30
N SER A 71 12.09 -11.86 -7.31
CA SER A 71 13.33 -11.33 -6.75
C SER A 71 14.45 -12.26 -7.20
N ALA A 72 15.03 -11.95 -8.35
CA ALA A 72 16.38 -12.32 -8.78
C ALA A 72 16.84 -13.80 -8.77
N THR A 73 15.99 -14.80 -8.47
CA THR A 73 16.38 -16.21 -8.55
C THR A 73 15.30 -17.08 -9.20
N GLY A 74 15.39 -17.21 -10.53
CA GLY A 74 15.19 -18.48 -11.25
C GLY A 74 13.97 -19.38 -10.97
N ARG A 75 12.76 -18.83 -10.78
CA ARG A 75 11.55 -19.66 -10.56
C ARG A 75 10.91 -20.32 -11.80
N PHE A 76 11.43 -20.10 -13.00
CA PHE A 76 10.98 -20.85 -14.19
C PHE A 76 11.53 -22.29 -14.25
N LEU A 77 12.51 -22.64 -13.41
CA LEU A 77 13.18 -23.95 -13.44
C LEU A 77 12.54 -25.00 -12.52
N THR A 78 11.59 -24.62 -11.66
CA THR A 78 11.00 -25.53 -10.66
C THR A 78 9.60 -26.02 -11.02
N SER A 79 8.98 -25.48 -12.08
CA SER A 79 7.70 -26.00 -12.58
C SER A 79 7.93 -27.12 -13.60
N PRO A 80 7.27 -28.28 -13.48
CA PRO A 80 7.30 -29.35 -14.48
C PRO A 80 6.96 -28.85 -15.89
N VAL A 81 6.09 -27.84 -15.98
CA VAL A 81 5.67 -27.23 -17.26
C VAL A 81 6.77 -26.31 -17.82
N GLY A 82 7.48 -25.57 -16.96
CA GLY A 82 8.53 -24.62 -17.36
C GLY A 82 9.79 -25.30 -17.90
N VAL A 83 10.22 -26.40 -17.27
CA VAL A 83 11.42 -27.15 -17.69
C VAL A 83 11.23 -27.79 -19.07
N GLY A 84 10.02 -28.29 -19.36
CA GLY A 84 9.70 -28.91 -20.65
C GLY A 84 9.85 -27.96 -21.84
N VAL A 85 9.42 -26.70 -21.69
CA VAL A 85 9.48 -25.70 -22.77
C VAL A 85 10.94 -25.31 -23.06
N ILE A 86 11.75 -25.09 -22.03
CA ILE A 86 13.17 -24.70 -22.19
C ILE A 86 13.96 -25.83 -22.85
N GLY A 87 13.71 -27.08 -22.45
CA GLY A 87 14.35 -28.25 -23.05
C GLY A 87 14.07 -28.38 -24.55
N LEU A 88 12.81 -28.19 -24.98
CA LEU A 88 12.45 -28.27 -26.41
C LEU A 88 13.10 -27.18 -27.26
N VAL A 89 13.24 -25.97 -26.71
CA VAL A 89 13.90 -24.85 -27.42
C VAL A 89 15.39 -25.14 -27.62
N ILE A 90 16.09 -25.61 -26.58
CA ILE A 90 17.53 -25.90 -26.66
C ILE A 90 17.80 -27.06 -27.64
N VAL A 91 17.02 -28.13 -27.56
CA VAL A 91 17.15 -29.28 -28.48
C VAL A 91 16.85 -28.87 -29.92
N GLY A 92 15.84 -28.03 -30.14
CA GLY A 92 15.51 -27.48 -31.46
C GLY A 92 16.65 -26.67 -32.07
N ILE A 93 17.25 -25.76 -31.30
CA ILE A 93 18.38 -24.92 -31.75
C ILE A 93 19.61 -25.79 -32.03
N ALA A 94 19.97 -26.70 -31.14
CA ALA A 94 21.10 -27.60 -31.33
C ALA A 94 20.92 -28.50 -32.57
N GLY A 95 19.70 -29.00 -32.80
CA GLY A 95 19.35 -29.76 -33.99
C GLY A 95 19.47 -28.94 -35.28
N ALA A 96 18.98 -27.69 -35.28
CA ALA A 96 19.10 -26.79 -36.42
C ALA A 96 20.58 -26.47 -36.74
N VAL A 97 21.39 -26.18 -35.73
CA VAL A 97 22.84 -25.93 -35.87
C VAL A 97 23.57 -27.17 -36.39
N PHE A 98 23.28 -28.35 -35.85
CA PHE A 98 23.87 -29.61 -36.32
C PHE A 98 23.50 -29.89 -37.78
N PHE A 99 22.24 -29.66 -38.15
CA PHE A 99 21.76 -29.83 -39.51
C PHE A 99 22.40 -28.82 -40.48
N TRP A 100 22.55 -27.55 -40.08
CA TRP A 100 23.25 -26.54 -40.87
C TRP A 100 24.73 -26.87 -41.03
N LYS A 101 25.41 -27.30 -39.97
CA LYS A 101 26.83 -27.72 -40.03
C LYS A 101 27.03 -28.93 -40.96
N ARG A 102 26.10 -29.89 -40.94
CA ARG A 102 26.12 -31.04 -41.85
C ARG A 102 25.83 -30.65 -43.31
N LYS A 103 25.08 -29.56 -43.54
CA LYS A 103 24.83 -29.02 -44.88
C LYS A 103 26.07 -28.33 -45.45
N GLU A 104 26.83 -27.62 -44.62
CA GLU A 104 28.07 -26.96 -45.03
C GLU A 104 29.18 -27.97 -45.41
N THR A 105 29.35 -29.03 -44.61
CA THR A 105 30.35 -30.07 -44.91
C THR A 105 30.03 -30.87 -46.18
N LYS A 106 28.75 -31.03 -46.54
CA LYS A 106 28.37 -31.63 -47.82
C LYS A 106 28.61 -30.72 -49.02
N LYS A 107 28.54 -29.40 -48.83
CA LYS A 107 28.78 -28.41 -49.89
C LYS A 107 30.26 -28.32 -50.26
N SER A 108 31.17 -28.47 -49.29
CA SER A 108 32.62 -28.48 -49.51
C SER A 108 33.16 -29.77 -50.14
N VAL A 109 32.43 -30.90 -50.07
CA VAL A 109 32.87 -32.20 -50.62
C VAL A 109 32.45 -32.41 -52.08
N ASN A 110 31.41 -31.70 -52.56
CA ASN A 110 30.91 -31.82 -53.95
C ASN A 110 31.39 -30.68 -54.88
N THR A 111 32.42 -29.93 -54.49
CA THR A 111 33.06 -28.90 -55.34
C THR A 111 34.52 -29.27 -55.57
N GLU A 112 34.73 -30.41 -56.24
CA GLU A 112 35.92 -30.76 -57.02
C GLU A 112 35.45 -31.58 -58.24
#